data_AF-A0A7Y2Y0W1-F1
#
_entry.id   AF-A0A7Y2Y0W1-F1
#
_cell.length_a   1.000
_cell.length_b   1.000
_cell.length_c   1.000
_cell.angle_alpha   90.00
_cell.angle_beta   90.00
_cell.angle_gamma   90.00
#
_symmetry.space_group_name_H-M   'P 1'
#
loop_
_entity.id
_entity.type
_entity.pdbx_description
1 polymer ?
#
loop_
_entity_poly.entity_id
_entity_poly.type
_entity_poly.pdbx_seq_one_letter_code
_entity_poly.pdbx_strand_id
1 'polypeptide(L)' 'FMHCLPAHREDEATSAVMDGPHSVIFDEAENRLHAQKAIMRYCLGR' A
#
# COMPACT_ATOMS: atom_id res chain seq x y z
N PHE A 1 10.11 2.87 -2.59
CA PHE A 1 9.42 3.65 -1.55
C PHE A 1 8.09 2.98 -1.25
N MET A 2 7.77 2.78 0.03
CA MET A 2 6.54 2.19 0.54
C MET A 2 5.92 3.18 1.52
N HIS A 3 4.59 3.25 1.55
CA HIS A 3 3.82 4.13 2.42
C HIS A 3 2.36 3.65 2.48
N CYS A 4 1.81 3.53 3.69
CA CYS A 4 0.49 2.94 3.91
C CYS A 4 -0.71 3.80 3.46
N LEU A 5 -0.48 5.10 3.24
CA LEU A 5 -1.46 6.13 2.85
C LEU A 5 -2.53 6.43 3.95
N PRO A 6 -3.20 7.60 3.89
CA PRO A 6 -2.90 8.75 3.03
C PRO A 6 -1.55 9.37 3.38
N ALA A 7 -0.94 10.05 2.40
CA ALA A 7 0.31 10.78 2.58
C ALA A 7 0.11 12.26 2.24
N HIS A 8 0.68 13.16 3.03
CA HIS A 8 0.86 14.57 2.72
C HIS A 8 2.17 14.75 1.94
N ARG A 9 2.03 15.27 0.73
CA ARG A 9 3.18 15.51 -0.16
C ARG A 9 4.02 16.67 0.37
N GLU A 10 5.32 16.51 0.23
CA GLU A 10 6.36 17.45 0.67
C GLU A 10 6.50 17.63 2.19
N ASP A 11 5.70 16.93 3.01
CA ASP A 11 5.86 16.87 4.47
C ASP A 11 6.63 15.61 4.88
N GLU A 12 6.06 14.41 4.68
CA GLU A 12 6.74 13.14 4.97
C GLU A 12 7.52 12.55 3.78
N ALA A 13 7.14 12.89 2.56
CA ALA A 13 7.81 12.41 1.35
C ALA A 13 7.59 13.38 0.18
N THR A 14 8.63 13.57 -0.64
CA THR A 14 8.53 14.41 -1.83
C THR A 14 7.76 13.69 -2.93
N SER A 15 7.10 14.47 -3.79
CA SER A 15 6.38 13.98 -4.96
C SER A 15 7.28 13.17 -5.90
N ALA A 16 8.53 13.57 -6.04
CA ALA A 16 9.52 12.86 -6.86
C ALA A 16 9.84 11.45 -6.34
N VAL A 17 9.81 11.24 -5.02
CA VAL A 17 9.99 9.92 -4.42
C VAL A 17 8.70 9.10 -4.50
N MET A 18 7.55 9.72 -4.21
CA MET A 18 6.24 9.05 -4.22
C MET A 18 5.82 8.57 -5.62
N ASP A 19 6.11 9.35 -6.66
CA ASP A 19 5.77 9.02 -8.06
C ASP A 19 6.97 8.47 -8.85
N GLY A 20 8.11 8.30 -8.19
CA GLY A 20 9.34 7.82 -8.82
C GLY A 20 9.29 6.33 -9.19
N PRO A 21 10.20 5.85 -10.08
CA PRO A 21 10.17 4.49 -10.63
C PRO A 21 10.43 3.38 -9.60
N HIS A 22 10.89 3.73 -8.40
CA HIS A 22 11.11 2.80 -7.29
C HIS A 22 10.00 2.88 -6.22
N SER A 23 8.95 3.66 -6.45
CA SER A 23 7.78 3.72 -5.59
C SER A 23 6.85 2.54 -5.89
N VAL A 24 6.37 1.90 -4.84
CA VAL A 24 5.41 0.77 -4.91
C VAL A 24 4.19 1.04 -4.03
N ILE A 25 3.90 2.31 -3.74
CA ILE A 25 2.81 2.72 -2.82
C ILE A 25 1.43 2.22 -3.29
N PHE A 26 1.20 2.14 -4.60
CA PHE A 26 -0.05 1.65 -5.15
C PHE A 26 -0.12 0.11 -5.14
N ASP A 27 0.98 -0.58 -5.40
CA ASP A 27 1.05 -2.04 -5.25
C ASP A 27 0.85 -2.44 -3.78
N GLU A 28 1.42 -1.70 -2.83
CA GLU A 28 1.20 -1.90 -1.39
C GLU A 28 -0.28 -1.71 -1.03
N ALA A 29 -0.92 -0.65 -1.53
CA ALA A 29 -2.34 -0.39 -1.31
C ALA A 29 -3.24 -1.48 -1.91
N GLU A 30 -2.98 -1.93 -3.14
CA GLU A 30 -3.71 -3.03 -3.78
C GLU A 30 -3.56 -4.34 -3.00
N ASN A 31 -2.35 -4.64 -2.52
CA ASN A 31 -2.07 -5.85 -1.75
C ASN A 31 -2.85 -5.95 -0.43
N ARG A 32 -3.40 -4.83 0.09
CA ARG A 32 -4.33 -4.87 1.23
C ARG A 32 -5.57 -5.70 0.93
N LEU A 33 -6.13 -5.62 -0.28
CA LEU A 33 -7.30 -6.42 -0.69
C LEU A 33 -6.96 -7.91 -0.70
N HIS A 34 -5.83 -8.27 -1.29
CA HIS A 34 -5.39 -9.66 -1.39
C HIS A 34 -5.12 -10.26 0.01
N ALA A 35 -4.41 -9.53 0.86
CA ALA A 35 -4.14 -9.93 2.23
C ALA A 35 -5.44 -10.10 3.03
N GLN A 36 -6.37 -9.15 2.94
CA GLN A 36 -7.65 -9.23 3.64
C GLN A 36 -8.50 -10.41 3.14
N LYS A 37 -8.55 -10.67 1.82
CA LYS A 37 -9.22 -11.87 1.28
C LYS A 37 -8.64 -13.16 1.86
N ALA A 38 -7.31 -13.26 1.93
CA ALA A 38 -6.63 -14.43 2.50
C ALA A 38 -6.95 -14.61 3.99
N ILE A 39 -6.93 -13.52 4.78
CA ILE A 39 -7.30 -13.55 6.19
C ILE A 39 -8.76 -13.99 6.37
N MET A 40 -9.69 -13.45 5.58
CA MET A 40 -11.10 -13.83 5.66
C MET A 40 -11.30 -15.31 5.34
N ARG A 41 -10.63 -15.84 4.30
CA ARG A 41 -10.63 -17.27 4.00
C ARG A 41 -10.05 -18.09 5.15
N TYR A 42 -8.92 -17.68 5.73
CA TYR A 42 -8.26 -18.42 6.80
C TYR A 42 -9.09 -18.48 8.08
N CYS A 43 -9.69 -17.35 8.47
CA CYS A 43 -10.43 -17.24 9.74
C CYS A 43 -11.88 -17.75 9.63
N LEU A 44 -12.53 -17.58 8.47
CA LEU A 44 -13.99 -17.79 8.32
C LEU A 44 -14.35 -18.85 7.28
N GLY A 45 -13.44 -19.19 6.36
CA GLY A 45 -13.66 -20.18 5.31
C GLY A 45 -13.28 -21.58 5.80
N ARG A 46 -14.28 -22.39 6.14
CA ARG A 46 -14.11 -23.83 6.41
C ARG A 46 -13.32 -24.53 5.30
#